data_AF-A0A7S2G402-F1
#
_entry.id   AF-A0A7S2G402-F1
#
_cell.length_a   1.000
_cell.length_b   1.000
_cell.length_c   1.000
_cell.angle_alpha   90.00
_cell.angle_beta   90.00
_cell.angle_gamma   90.00
#
_symmetry.space_group_name_H-M   'P 1'
#
loop_
_entity.id
_entity.type
_entity.pdbx_description
1 polymer ?
#
loop_
_entity_poly.entity_id
_entity_poly.type
_entity_poly.pdbx_seq_one_letter_code
_entity_poly.pdbx_strand_id
1 'polypeptide(L)'
;EECLRYLEDNTSNEATDRKMAASFALLRGKVYEVTENQENALLWYEKAVQFDPYCHEALDRLIGNHLLTLDKEVALLGSLKLHEEDDWLRHLYAAKLAAARSSAANPLEESASQRQPASMQEQPPAVERIQQTPLEQTPWWGRG
;
A
#
# COMPACT_ATOMS: atom_id res chain seq x y z
N GLU A 1 -7.94 31.54 -10.54
CA GLU A 1 -9.18 31.69 -9.76
C GLU A 1 -10.39 31.95 -10.66
N GLU A 2 -10.28 32.70 -11.76
CA GLU A 2 -11.38 32.88 -12.74
C GLU A 2 -11.93 31.60 -13.36
N CYS A 3 -11.09 30.63 -13.77
CA CYS A 3 -11.61 29.35 -14.27
C CYS A 3 -12.42 28.57 -13.23
N LEU A 4 -12.12 28.70 -11.94
CA LEU A 4 -12.87 28.04 -10.88
C LEU A 4 -14.25 28.66 -10.73
N ARG A 5 -14.29 30.00 -10.69
CA ARG A 5 -15.55 30.75 -10.70
C ARG A 5 -16.40 30.44 -11.93
N TYR A 6 -15.79 30.35 -13.11
CA TYR A 6 -16.53 30.03 -14.34
C TYR A 6 -17.17 28.63 -14.30
N LEU A 7 -16.48 27.64 -13.72
CA LEU A 7 -17.02 26.29 -13.58
C LEU A 7 -18.04 26.20 -12.45
N GLU A 8 -17.86 26.93 -11.36
CA GLU A 8 -18.81 26.98 -10.23
C GLU A 8 -20.10 27.73 -10.61
N ASP A 9 -20.00 28.90 -11.28
CA ASP A 9 -21.13 29.76 -11.65
C ASP A 9 -21.98 29.18 -12.81
N ASN A 10 -21.40 28.35 -13.68
CA ASN A 10 -22.11 27.69 -14.77
C ASN A 10 -22.54 26.24 -14.45
N THR A 11 -22.40 25.77 -13.20
CA THR A 11 -23.01 24.49 -12.76
C THR A 11 -24.52 24.57 -12.57
N SER A 12 -25.21 25.30 -13.46
CA SER A 12 -26.67 25.31 -13.59
C SER A 12 -27.13 23.99 -14.21
N ASN A 13 -26.97 22.92 -13.45
CA ASN A 13 -27.67 21.63 -13.52
C ASN A 13 -27.58 20.76 -14.80
N GLU A 14 -26.93 21.19 -15.89
CA GLU A 14 -26.70 20.29 -17.02
C GLU A 14 -25.59 19.27 -16.67
N ALA A 15 -25.93 17.98 -16.71
CA ALA A 15 -24.97 16.90 -16.47
C ALA A 15 -23.75 16.97 -17.40
N THR A 16 -23.93 17.55 -18.59
CA THR A 16 -22.86 17.82 -19.56
C THR A 16 -21.83 18.81 -19.03
N ASP A 17 -22.26 19.90 -18.37
CA ASP A 17 -21.37 20.93 -17.84
C ASP A 17 -20.51 20.40 -16.70
N ARG A 18 -21.09 19.55 -15.85
CA ARG A 18 -20.33 18.87 -14.78
C ARG A 18 -19.26 17.92 -15.32
N LYS A 19 -19.58 17.13 -16.34
CA LYS A 19 -18.61 16.24 -17.02
C LYS A 19 -17.50 17.05 -17.71
N MET A 20 -17.85 18.18 -18.30
CA MET A 20 -16.87 19.08 -18.91
C MET A 20 -15.96 19.70 -17.84
N ALA A 21 -16.52 20.19 -16.74
CA ALA A 21 -15.77 20.72 -15.59
C ALA A 21 -14.80 19.67 -15.02
N ALA A 22 -15.26 18.43 -14.84
CA ALA A 22 -14.43 17.31 -14.39
C ALA A 22 -13.27 17.05 -15.36
N SER A 23 -13.53 17.05 -16.66
CA SER A 23 -12.52 16.87 -17.70
C SER A 23 -11.47 17.99 -17.68
N PHE A 24 -11.88 19.25 -17.51
CA PHE A 24 -10.96 20.38 -17.36
C PHE A 24 -10.12 20.28 -16.09
N ALA A 25 -10.74 19.93 -14.96
CA ALA A 25 -10.03 19.75 -13.70
C ALA A 25 -9.00 18.60 -13.79
N LEU A 26 -9.35 17.48 -14.42
CA LEU A 26 -8.45 16.37 -14.68
C LEU A 26 -7.24 16.79 -15.54
N LEU A 27 -7.48 17.48 -16.66
CA LEU A 27 -6.40 17.99 -17.51
C LEU A 27 -5.47 18.92 -16.75
N ARG A 28 -6.04 19.81 -15.92
CA ARG A 28 -5.27 20.73 -15.10
C ARG A 28 -4.44 20.00 -14.05
N GLY A 29 -4.99 18.98 -13.40
CA GLY A 29 -4.25 18.10 -12.50
C GLY A 29 -3.06 17.44 -13.19
N LYS A 30 -3.25 16.92 -14.42
CA LYS A 30 -2.17 16.34 -15.24
C LYS A 30 -1.08 17.35 -15.57
N VAL A 31 -1.44 18.59 -15.89
CA VAL A 31 -0.45 19.65 -16.10
C VAL A 31 0.38 19.86 -14.84
N TYR A 32 -0.27 19.96 -13.67
CA TYR A 32 0.46 20.13 -12.41
C TYR A 32 1.36 18.93 -12.07
N GLU A 33 0.91 17.71 -12.35
CA GLU A 33 1.69 16.47 -12.22
C GLU A 33 2.96 16.51 -13.07
N VAL A 34 2.86 16.93 -14.34
CA VAL A 34 4.02 17.08 -15.25
C VAL A 34 4.95 18.22 -14.81
N THR A 35 4.41 19.25 -14.14
CA THR A 35 5.22 20.36 -13.58
C THR A 35 5.74 20.08 -12.16
N GLU A 36 5.65 18.84 -11.68
CA GLU A 36 6.12 18.40 -10.35
C GLU A 36 5.46 19.13 -9.17
N ASN A 37 4.26 19.70 -9.39
CA ASN A 37 3.48 20.37 -8.36
C ASN A 37 2.40 19.43 -7.83
N GLN A 38 2.81 18.48 -7.00
CA GLN A 38 1.94 17.41 -6.49
C GLN A 38 0.75 17.95 -5.69
N GLU A 39 0.94 18.99 -4.86
CA GLU A 39 -0.15 19.57 -4.06
C GLU A 39 -1.29 20.11 -4.93
N ASN A 40 -0.95 20.85 -5.99
CA ASN A 40 -1.97 21.34 -6.91
C ASN A 40 -2.56 20.22 -7.75
N ALA A 41 -1.76 19.23 -8.17
CA ALA A 41 -2.27 18.08 -8.91
C ALA A 41 -3.38 17.37 -8.12
N LEU A 42 -3.14 17.08 -6.84
CA LEU A 42 -4.13 16.48 -5.94
C LEU A 42 -5.39 17.33 -5.81
N LEU A 43 -5.24 18.63 -5.55
CA LEU A 43 -6.38 19.55 -5.42
C LEU A 43 -7.28 19.49 -6.67
N TRP A 44 -6.68 19.48 -7.86
CA TRP A 44 -7.43 19.46 -9.11
C TRP A 44 -8.04 18.10 -9.43
N TYR A 45 -7.38 17.00 -9.07
CA TYR A 45 -7.97 15.67 -9.19
C TYR A 45 -9.13 15.46 -8.19
N GLU A 46 -9.03 15.94 -6.96
CA GLU A 46 -10.13 15.94 -5.99
C GLU A 46 -11.35 16.69 -6.54
N LYS A 47 -11.12 17.87 -7.14
CA LYS A 47 -12.19 18.64 -7.79
C LYS A 47 -12.81 17.91 -8.97
N ALA A 48 -12.01 17.22 -9.78
CA ALA A 48 -12.52 16.46 -10.92
C ALA A 48 -13.51 15.38 -10.47
N VAL A 49 -13.17 14.64 -9.42
CA VAL A 49 -14.03 13.62 -8.81
C VAL A 49 -15.29 14.23 -8.16
N GLN A 50 -15.19 15.42 -7.56
CA GLN A 50 -16.35 16.12 -6.99
C GLN A 50 -17.32 16.64 -8.06
N PHE A 51 -16.81 17.09 -9.21
CA PHE A 51 -17.65 17.51 -10.33
C PHE A 51 -18.36 16.33 -10.99
N ASP A 52 -17.63 15.24 -11.23
CA ASP A 52 -18.16 14.02 -11.82
C ASP A 52 -17.62 12.78 -11.09
N PRO A 53 -18.44 12.12 -10.25
CA PRO A 53 -18.05 10.89 -9.58
C PRO A 53 -17.64 9.76 -10.52
N TYR A 54 -18.09 9.76 -11.78
CA TYR A 54 -17.73 8.72 -12.76
C TYR A 54 -16.33 8.93 -13.38
N CYS A 55 -15.65 10.04 -13.06
CA CYS A 55 -14.29 10.33 -13.50
C CYS A 55 -13.25 9.47 -12.75
N HIS A 56 -13.27 8.15 -13.00
CA HIS A 56 -12.39 7.19 -12.37
C HIS A 56 -10.90 7.46 -12.60
N GLU A 57 -10.55 8.07 -13.75
CA GLU A 57 -9.15 8.42 -14.04
C GLU A 57 -8.60 9.41 -13.00
N ALA A 58 -9.39 10.38 -12.55
CA ALA A 58 -8.96 11.32 -11.53
C ALA A 58 -8.68 10.61 -10.20
N LEU A 59 -9.50 9.62 -9.84
CA LEU A 59 -9.25 8.79 -8.65
C LEU A 59 -7.98 7.94 -8.79
N ASP A 60 -7.75 7.32 -9.95
CA ASP A 60 -6.54 6.54 -10.17
C ASP A 60 -5.27 7.39 -10.02
N ARG A 61 -5.34 8.64 -10.46
CA ARG A 61 -4.26 9.63 -10.24
C ARG A 61 -4.11 10.02 -8.77
N LEU A 62 -5.21 10.19 -8.03
CA LEU A 62 -5.15 10.45 -6.58
C LEU A 62 -4.46 9.29 -5.85
N ILE A 63 -4.84 8.04 -6.17
CA ILE A 63 -4.26 6.83 -5.60
C ILE A 63 -2.76 6.72 -5.92
N GLY A 64 -2.37 6.94 -7.18
CA GLY A 64 -0.99 6.81 -7.63
C GLY A 64 -0.03 7.83 -7.02
N ASN A 65 -0.53 8.97 -6.54
CA ASN A 65 0.30 10.03 -5.97
C ASN A 65 0.65 9.83 -4.48
N HIS A 66 0.18 8.76 -3.81
CA HIS A 66 0.53 8.37 -2.42
C HIS A 66 0.37 9.44 -1.33
N LEU A 67 -0.31 10.55 -1.61
CA LEU A 67 -0.37 11.74 -0.74
C LEU A 67 -1.75 11.94 -0.09
N LEU A 68 -2.70 11.02 -0.31
CA LEU A 68 -3.97 11.05 0.43
C LEU A 68 -3.77 10.43 1.81
N THR A 69 -4.02 11.24 2.84
CA THR A 69 -4.20 10.73 4.20
C THR A 69 -5.56 10.05 4.31
N LEU A 70 -5.70 9.12 5.26
CA LEU A 70 -6.96 8.43 5.55
C LEU A 70 -8.14 9.42 5.69
N ASP A 71 -7.92 10.54 6.36
CA ASP A 71 -8.95 11.57 6.57
C ASP A 71 -9.42 12.18 5.25
N LYS A 72 -8.49 12.43 4.30
CA LYS A 72 -8.83 12.95 2.97
C LYS A 72 -9.58 11.92 2.13
N GLU A 73 -9.20 10.63 2.22
CA GLU A 73 -9.91 9.54 1.55
C GLU A 73 -11.37 9.48 1.99
N VAL A 74 -11.61 9.51 3.31
CA VAL A 74 -12.96 9.47 3.89
C VAL A 74 -13.74 10.71 3.52
N ALA A 75 -13.13 11.89 3.59
CA ALA A 75 -13.77 13.15 3.19
C ALA A 75 -14.15 13.14 1.70
N LEU A 76 -13.26 12.65 0.82
CA LEU A 76 -13.52 12.52 -0.61
C LEU A 76 -14.72 11.61 -0.86
N LEU A 77 -14.72 10.39 -0.31
CA LEU A 77 -15.82 9.44 -0.47
C LEU A 77 -17.14 10.00 0.05
N GLY A 78 -17.11 10.73 1.17
CA GLY A 78 -18.29 11.38 1.74
C GLY A 78 -18.83 12.53 0.88
N SER A 79 -17.96 13.26 0.17
CA SER A 79 -18.34 14.39 -0.68
C SER A 79 -18.99 14.00 -2.02
N LEU A 80 -18.85 12.74 -2.44
CA LEU A 80 -19.40 12.24 -3.69
C LEU A 80 -20.93 12.32 -3.73
N LYS A 81 -21.45 13.07 -4.70
CA LYS A 81 -22.89 13.15 -4.99
C LYS A 81 -23.30 12.06 -5.98
N LEU A 82 -23.54 10.86 -5.48
CA LEU A 82 -23.97 9.70 -6.26
C LEU A 82 -25.49 9.56 -6.26
N HIS A 83 -26.02 8.94 -7.32
CA HIS A 83 -27.40 8.45 -7.33
C HIS A 83 -27.50 7.19 -6.47
N GLU A 84 -28.68 6.89 -5.89
CA GLU A 84 -28.84 5.73 -5.00
C GLU A 84 -28.49 4.39 -5.69
N GLU A 85 -28.77 4.28 -6.99
CA GLU A 85 -28.44 3.11 -7.82
C GLU A 85 -26.92 2.95 -8.03
N ASP A 86 -26.14 3.99 -7.80
CA ASP A 86 -24.69 4.04 -8.06
C ASP A 86 -23.83 3.96 -6.80
N ASP A 87 -24.40 3.53 -5.67
CA ASP A 87 -23.64 3.37 -4.43
C ASP A 87 -22.54 2.29 -4.54
N TRP A 88 -22.63 1.40 -5.54
CA TRP A 88 -21.57 0.46 -5.91
C TRP A 88 -20.24 1.17 -6.24
N LEU A 89 -20.31 2.40 -6.79
CA LEU A 89 -19.13 3.17 -7.16
C LEU A 89 -18.36 3.65 -5.93
N ARG A 90 -19.07 4.03 -4.86
CA ARG A 90 -18.45 4.39 -3.58
C ARG A 90 -17.71 3.20 -2.98
N HIS A 91 -18.32 2.01 -3.02
CA HIS A 91 -17.70 0.77 -2.57
C HIS A 91 -16.45 0.41 -3.39
N LEU A 92 -16.51 0.54 -4.71
CA LEU A 92 -15.36 0.34 -5.59
C LEU A 92 -14.20 1.29 -5.21
N TYR A 93 -14.50 2.57 -5.01
CA TYR A 93 -13.48 3.57 -4.69
C TYR A 93 -12.86 3.33 -3.31
N ALA A 94 -13.68 2.99 -2.31
CA ALA A 94 -13.19 2.59 -0.99
C ALA A 94 -12.26 1.38 -1.05
N ALA A 95 -12.61 0.35 -1.83
CA ALA A 95 -11.78 -0.84 -2.01
C ALA A 95 -10.44 -0.51 -2.67
N LYS A 96 -10.43 0.36 -3.70
CA LYS A 96 -9.20 0.79 -4.39
C LYS A 96 -8.26 1.58 -3.48
N LEU A 97 -8.79 2.50 -2.68
CA LEU A 97 -8.02 3.28 -1.71
C LEU A 97 -7.42 2.38 -0.62
N ALA A 98 -8.21 1.43 -0.09
CA ALA A 98 -7.74 0.45 0.88
C ALA A 98 -6.64 -0.45 0.31
N ALA A 99 -6.77 -0.91 -0.93
CA ALA A 99 -5.75 -1.72 -1.60
C ALA A 99 -4.44 -0.96 -1.82
N ALA A 100 -4.51 0.32 -2.21
CA ALA A 100 -3.33 1.16 -2.42
C ALA A 100 -2.51 1.36 -1.14
N ARG A 101 -3.19 1.56 0.00
CA ARG A 101 -2.55 1.65 1.31
C ARG A 101 -1.88 0.35 1.73
N SER A 102 -2.54 -0.78 1.51
CA SER A 102 -1.95 -2.11 1.80
C SER A 102 -0.72 -2.38 0.93
N SER A 103 -0.72 -1.92 -0.33
CA SER A 103 0.45 -2.00 -1.21
C SER A 103 1.61 -1.13 -0.70
N ALA A 104 1.32 0.07 -0.20
CA ALA A 104 2.32 0.97 0.39
C ALA A 104 2.89 0.48 1.73
N ALA A 105 2.20 -0.44 2.43
CA ALA A 105 2.62 -1.00 3.72
C ALA A 105 3.62 -2.17 3.63
N ASN A 106 3.96 -2.63 2.41
CA ASN A 106 5.00 -3.65 2.19
C ASN A 106 6.39 -3.13 1.68
N PRO A 107 7.06 -2.12 2.27
CA PRO A 107 8.40 -1.75 1.77
C PRO A 107 9.59 -2.55 2.29
N LEU A 108 9.46 -3.51 3.23
CA LEU A 108 10.64 -4.17 3.84
C LEU A 108 10.42 -5.65 4.18
N GLU A 109 10.52 -6.53 3.20
CA GLU A 109 10.92 -7.92 3.44
C GLU A 109 11.82 -8.47 2.32
N GLU A 110 12.86 -7.71 1.95
CA GLU A 110 13.88 -8.19 1.00
C GLU A 110 15.30 -7.89 1.52
N SER A 111 15.54 -8.16 2.81
CA SER A 111 16.88 -8.02 3.42
C SER A 111 17.08 -8.95 4.62
N ALA A 112 16.65 -10.21 4.52
CA ALA A 112 16.95 -11.21 5.55
C ALA A 112 17.10 -12.64 5.01
N SER A 113 17.75 -12.80 3.85
CA SER A 113 18.27 -14.11 3.43
C SER A 113 19.73 -13.99 3.02
N GLN A 114 20.54 -13.47 3.95
CA GLN A 114 21.99 -13.59 3.91
C GLN A 114 22.43 -14.13 5.27
N ARG A 115 22.06 -15.38 5.55
CA ARG A 115 22.78 -16.21 6.52
C ARG A 115 23.90 -16.92 5.77
N GLN A 116 25.09 -16.70 6.32
CA GLN A 116 26.41 -17.06 5.84
C GLN A 116 26.63 -18.56 5.54
N PRO A 117 27.69 -18.90 4.79
CA PRO A 117 27.94 -20.23 4.25
C PRO A 117 28.24 -21.27 5.34
N ALA A 118 27.76 -22.49 5.10
CA ALA A 118 28.18 -23.68 5.82
C ALA A 118 29.69 -23.90 5.61
N SER A 119 30.50 -23.48 6.58
CA SER A 119 31.88 -23.91 6.69
C SER A 119 31.90 -25.40 7.02
N MET A 120 32.20 -26.20 6.00
CA MET A 120 32.67 -27.57 6.15
C MET A 120 33.83 -27.60 7.15
N GLN A 121 33.66 -28.30 8.26
CA GLN A 121 34.77 -28.87 9.01
C GLN A 121 34.54 -30.37 9.07
N GLU A 122 35.15 -31.06 8.11
CA GLU A 122 35.41 -32.49 8.19
C GLU A 122 36.22 -32.78 9.47
N GLN A 123 35.74 -33.70 10.30
CA GLN A 123 36.57 -34.41 11.27
C GLN A 123 36.75 -35.85 10.78
N PRO A 124 37.98 -36.30 10.47
CA PRO A 124 38.28 -37.72 10.35
C PRO A 124 38.62 -38.33 11.73
N PRO A 125 38.51 -39.68 11.88
CA PRO A 125 38.48 -40.36 13.17
C PRO A 125 39.85 -40.89 13.59
N ALA A 126 40.14 -40.95 14.90
CA ALA A 126 41.03 -41.94 15.52
C ALA A 126 41.07 -41.81 17.06
N VAL A 127 40.65 -42.86 17.79
CA VAL A 127 41.49 -43.88 18.47
C VAL A 127 41.83 -43.52 19.93
N GLU A 128 41.24 -44.34 20.80
CA GLU A 128 41.66 -44.83 22.13
C GLU A 128 42.57 -43.98 23.02
N ARG A 129 42.06 -43.68 24.23
CA ARG A 129 42.91 -43.70 25.43
C ARG A 129 42.12 -44.17 26.66
N ILE A 130 42.17 -45.49 26.85
CA ILE A 130 42.40 -46.20 28.12
C ILE A 130 42.13 -45.36 29.38
N GLN A 131 41.04 -45.65 30.09
CA GLN A 131 40.97 -45.43 31.53
C GLN A 131 41.12 -46.79 32.21
N GLN A 132 42.35 -47.05 32.69
CA GLN A 132 42.61 -48.05 33.71
C GLN A 132 42.21 -47.44 35.06
N THR A 133 41.15 -47.96 35.67
CA THR A 133 40.88 -47.77 37.10
C THR A 133 41.32 -49.03 37.86
N PRO A 134 42.17 -48.93 38.90
CA PRO A 134 42.69 -50.09 39.62
C PRO A 134 41.69 -50.68 40.62
N LEU A 135 41.64 -52.01 40.63
CA LEU A 135 41.51 -52.93 41.77
C LEU A 135 40.69 -52.44 42.99
N GLU A 136 39.45 -52.91 43.08
CA GLU A 136 38.92 -53.34 44.39
C GLU A 136 38.70 -54.85 44.38
N GLN A 137 39.52 -55.50 45.19
CA GLN A 137 39.39 -56.88 45.63
C GLN A 137 38.15 -56.96 46.52
N THR A 138 37.22 -57.87 46.22
CA THR A 138 36.34 -58.40 47.26
C THR A 138 36.36 -59.93 47.24
N PRO A 139 36.35 -60.59 48.41
CA PRO A 139 36.60 -62.01 48.50
C PRO A 139 35.32 -62.83 48.79
N TRP A 140 35.20 -64.01 48.15
CA TRP A 140 34.57 -65.30 48.58
C TRP A 140 33.07 -65.20 49.01
N TRP A 141 32.09 -66.01 48.58
CA TRP A 141 31.80 -67.45 48.69
C TRP A 141 30.60 -67.72 47.73
N GLY A 142 30.47 -68.81 46.98
CA GLY A 142 30.11 -70.14 47.47
C GLY A 142 28.62 -70.28 47.84
N ARG A 143 27.73 -70.62 46.88
CA ARG A 143 26.42 -71.33 46.98
C ARG A 143 25.58 -71.06 45.71
N GLY A 144 24.99 -72.03 45.01
CA GLY A 144 24.90 -73.48 45.17
C GLY A 144 24.32 -74.10 43.91
#